data_AF-A8JE84-F1
#
_entry.id   AF-A8JE84-F1
#
_cell.length_a   1.000
_cell.length_b   1.000
_cell.length_c   1.000
_cell.angle_alpha   90.00
_cell.angle_beta   90.00
_cell.angle_gamma   90.00
#
_symmetry.space_group_name_H-M   'P 1'
#
loop_
_entity.id
_entity.type
_entity.pdbx_description
1 polymer ?
#
loop_
_entity_poly.entity_id
_entity_poly.type
_entity_poly.pdbx_seq_one_letter_code
_entity_poly.pdbx_strand_id
1 'polypeptide(L)'
;MPSPGSIDVEAVQASARLLPEADSSKPTEIHRLSSGTGRQRAASGAQALTSIVHSWASRKFAVGCAILFPVAVTVYVTWWFLTFFDNFFSPIYYKLFDFHVFGLGFITSMSFIFLIGVFFSSWLGSALLGIGEWIIKRLPLVKHIYSASKQVSAAINPENEASKAFQECVIIRHPRKGEYAIAFITGRTVLQMGSQDTKLNTVYVPTNHVYVGDIFLLEDKDVMHTNLSVREGLEIVVSCGMAIPPNLVTVPRP
;
A
#
# COMPACT_ATOMS: atom_id res chain seq x y z
N MET A 1 27.14 -8.00 -42.27
CA MET A 1 28.19 -8.78 -42.95
C MET A 1 29.54 -8.39 -42.36
N PRO A 2 30.51 -9.30 -42.13
CA PRO A 2 30.44 -10.76 -41.94
C PRO A 2 31.19 -11.25 -40.66
N SER A 3 31.02 -12.54 -40.36
CA SER A 3 31.90 -13.47 -39.58
C SER A 3 32.51 -14.47 -40.60
N PRO A 4 33.37 -15.51 -40.35
CA PRO A 4 34.00 -16.03 -39.12
C PRO A 4 35.50 -16.50 -39.25
N GLY A 5 36.13 -16.88 -38.12
CA GLY A 5 36.73 -18.21 -37.97
C GLY A 5 38.26 -18.39 -37.92
N SER A 6 38.78 -18.83 -36.77
CA SER A 6 39.71 -19.98 -36.68
C SER A 6 39.82 -20.47 -35.23
N ILE A 7 39.70 -21.79 -35.10
CA ILE A 7 39.73 -22.59 -33.88
C ILE A 7 41.20 -22.88 -33.52
N ASP A 8 41.63 -22.59 -32.29
CA ASP A 8 42.97 -22.93 -31.82
C ASP A 8 43.03 -24.40 -31.39
N VAL A 9 43.65 -25.21 -32.26
CA VAL A 9 43.82 -26.67 -32.17
C VAL A 9 44.99 -27.05 -31.22
N GLU A 10 45.68 -26.09 -30.62
CA GLU A 10 46.89 -26.30 -29.81
C GLU A 10 46.64 -26.76 -28.36
N ALA A 11 45.41 -26.61 -27.84
CA ALA A 11 45.10 -26.94 -26.44
C ALA A 11 44.86 -28.43 -26.17
N VAL A 12 44.74 -29.27 -27.21
CA VAL A 12 44.41 -30.70 -27.07
C VAL A 12 45.65 -31.60 -26.99
N GLN A 13 46.84 -31.09 -27.35
CA GLN A 13 48.04 -31.92 -27.50
C GLN A 13 49.03 -31.88 -26.32
N ALA A 14 48.79 -31.01 -25.32
CA ALA A 14 49.68 -30.81 -24.18
C ALA A 14 49.45 -31.74 -22.97
N SER A 15 48.36 -32.52 -22.92
CA SER A 15 48.05 -33.40 -21.77
C SER A 15 48.43 -34.88 -21.97
N ALA A 16 49.03 -35.25 -23.11
CA ALA A 16 49.28 -36.65 -23.47
C ALA A 16 50.72 -37.15 -23.17
N ARG A 17 51.51 -36.45 -22.34
CA ARG A 17 52.96 -36.74 -22.18
C ARG A 17 53.45 -36.99 -20.75
N LEU A 18 52.59 -37.49 -19.87
CA LEU A 18 53.01 -37.96 -18.54
C LEU A 18 52.46 -39.37 -18.28
N LEU A 19 53.07 -40.37 -18.92
CA LEU A 19 53.03 -41.76 -18.46
C LEU A 19 54.39 -42.08 -17.85
N PRO A 20 54.48 -42.53 -16.58
CA PRO A 20 55.67 -43.21 -16.10
C PRO A 20 55.61 -44.71 -16.44
N GLU A 21 56.77 -45.22 -16.82
CA GLU A 21 57.09 -46.62 -17.09
C GLU A 21 56.66 -47.59 -15.98
N ALA A 22 56.29 -48.79 -16.42
CA ALA A 22 56.03 -49.93 -15.56
C ALA A 22 57.34 -50.48 -14.98
N ASP A 23 57.49 -50.46 -13.66
CA ASP A 23 58.46 -51.30 -12.96
C ASP A 23 57.74 -52.52 -12.36
N SER A 24 58.17 -53.68 -12.81
CA SER A 24 57.69 -55.01 -12.46
C SER A 24 58.62 -55.59 -11.39
N SER A 25 58.27 -55.44 -10.10
CA SER A 25 58.72 -56.39 -9.07
C SER A 25 58.00 -56.21 -7.72
N LYS A 26 56.92 -57.00 -7.51
CA LYS A 26 56.65 -57.80 -6.28
C LYS A 26 55.20 -58.34 -6.27
N PRO A 27 54.97 -59.60 -5.86
CA PRO A 27 53.67 -60.23 -5.95
C PRO A 27 52.82 -60.06 -4.68
N THR A 28 51.51 -59.94 -4.91
CA THR A 28 50.40 -60.42 -4.06
C THR A 28 50.15 -59.73 -2.72
N GLU A 29 49.16 -58.83 -2.70
CA GLU A 29 48.18 -58.77 -1.61
C GLU A 29 46.81 -58.34 -2.17
N ILE A 30 45.93 -59.32 -2.40
CA ILE A 30 44.50 -59.08 -2.58
C ILE A 30 43.86 -59.39 -1.23
N HIS A 31 43.33 -58.38 -0.53
CA HIS A 31 42.08 -58.56 0.22
C HIS A 31 41.40 -57.24 0.64
N ARG A 32 40.11 -57.17 0.28
CA ARG A 32 39.03 -56.32 0.82
C ARG A 32 38.91 -54.85 0.37
N LEU A 33 38.25 -54.70 -0.78
CA LEU A 33 37.13 -53.75 -0.92
C LEU A 33 36.07 -54.06 0.15
N SER A 34 35.65 -53.09 0.96
CA SER A 34 34.25 -52.97 1.42
C SER A 34 33.99 -51.69 2.25
N SER A 35 33.02 -50.90 1.75
CA SER A 35 31.93 -50.29 2.52
C SER A 35 32.22 -49.19 3.57
N GLY A 36 32.57 -47.97 3.13
CA GLY A 36 32.49 -46.76 3.97
C GLY A 36 31.61 -45.64 3.43
N THR A 37 31.44 -45.54 2.11
CA THR A 37 31.03 -44.29 1.46
C THR A 37 29.53 -44.17 1.16
N GLY A 38 28.74 -45.21 1.42
CA GLY A 38 27.30 -45.21 1.11
C GLY A 38 26.42 -44.53 2.17
N ARG A 39 26.86 -44.49 3.44
CA ARG A 39 26.00 -44.05 4.56
C ARG A 39 25.96 -42.54 4.77
N GLN A 40 26.99 -41.81 4.34
CA GLN A 40 27.03 -40.34 4.44
C GLN A 40 26.25 -39.62 3.31
N ARG A 41 26.20 -40.19 2.11
CA ARG A 41 25.42 -39.62 0.98
C ARG A 41 23.90 -39.72 1.18
N ALA A 42 23.42 -40.80 1.79
CA ALA A 42 21.99 -41.02 2.03
C ALA A 42 21.41 -40.05 3.08
N ALA A 43 22.17 -39.72 4.12
CA ALA A 43 21.73 -38.79 5.18
C ALA A 43 21.64 -37.33 4.70
N SER A 44 22.51 -36.93 3.78
CA SER A 44 22.54 -35.55 3.22
C SER A 44 21.39 -35.29 2.24
N GLY A 45 21.01 -36.28 1.42
CA GLY A 45 19.89 -36.15 0.47
C GLY A 45 18.53 -36.04 1.16
N ALA A 46 18.29 -36.83 2.22
CA ALA A 46 17.04 -36.77 2.98
C ALA A 46 16.84 -35.42 3.68
N GLN A 47 17.91 -34.85 4.26
CA GLN A 47 17.86 -33.54 4.93
C GLN A 47 17.67 -32.38 3.93
N ALA A 48 18.31 -32.45 2.76
CA ALA A 48 18.13 -31.47 1.69
C ALA A 48 16.71 -31.50 1.08
N LEU A 49 16.10 -32.68 0.94
CA LEU A 49 14.72 -32.80 0.47
C LEU A 49 13.72 -32.21 1.48
N THR A 50 13.94 -32.43 2.79
CA THR A 50 13.05 -31.88 3.82
C THR A 50 13.08 -30.34 3.90
N SER A 51 14.25 -29.72 3.71
CA SER A 51 14.35 -28.25 3.73
C SER A 51 13.67 -27.62 2.52
N ILE A 52 13.81 -28.24 1.33
CA ILE A 52 13.16 -27.76 0.11
C ILE A 52 11.64 -27.91 0.20
N VAL A 53 11.14 -29.05 0.69
CA VAL A 53 9.69 -29.28 0.85
C VAL A 53 9.09 -28.34 1.90
N HIS A 54 9.77 -28.11 3.02
CA HIS A 54 9.31 -27.18 4.05
C HIS A 54 9.28 -25.71 3.55
N SER A 55 10.29 -25.27 2.80
CA SER A 55 10.31 -23.94 2.18
C SER A 55 9.24 -23.78 1.10
N TRP A 56 8.96 -24.83 0.32
CA TRP A 56 7.90 -24.81 -0.68
C TRP A 56 6.51 -24.77 -0.05
N ALA A 57 6.26 -25.60 0.97
CA ALA A 57 4.99 -25.66 1.67
C ALA A 57 4.68 -24.37 2.43
N SER A 58 5.65 -23.82 3.16
CA SER A 58 5.50 -22.54 3.87
C SER A 58 5.24 -21.37 2.93
N ARG A 59 5.89 -21.33 1.75
CA ARG A 59 5.62 -20.30 0.73
C ARG A 59 4.21 -20.38 0.18
N LYS A 60 3.69 -21.59 -0.08
CA LYS A 60 2.31 -21.79 -0.55
C LYS A 60 1.27 -21.47 0.53
N PHE A 61 1.55 -21.83 1.77
CA PHE A 61 0.71 -21.46 2.92
C PHE A 61 0.67 -19.93 3.12
N ALA A 62 1.82 -19.25 3.07
CA ALA A 62 1.89 -17.79 3.19
C ALA A 62 1.10 -17.06 2.10
N VAL A 63 1.13 -17.54 0.86
CA VAL A 63 0.30 -17.00 -0.24
C VAL A 63 -1.19 -17.23 0.04
N GLY A 64 -1.57 -18.42 0.50
CA GLY A 64 -2.95 -18.73 0.88
C GLY A 64 -3.44 -17.83 2.02
N CYS A 65 -2.63 -17.63 3.06
CA CYS A 65 -2.92 -16.69 4.14
C CYS A 65 -3.01 -15.25 3.64
N ALA A 66 -2.11 -14.80 2.76
CA ALA A 66 -2.12 -13.43 2.24
C ALA A 66 -3.38 -13.12 1.41
N ILE A 67 -3.90 -14.11 0.67
CA ILE A 67 -5.14 -13.96 -0.11
C ILE A 67 -6.38 -14.05 0.82
N LEU A 68 -6.36 -14.96 1.81
CA LEU A 68 -7.49 -15.15 2.71
C LEU A 68 -7.59 -14.06 3.77
N PHE A 69 -6.47 -13.46 4.17
CA PHE A 69 -6.39 -12.48 5.25
C PHE A 69 -7.31 -11.28 5.05
N PRO A 70 -7.33 -10.60 3.88
CA PRO A 70 -8.28 -9.52 3.63
C PRO A 70 -9.74 -9.95 3.79
N VAL A 71 -10.10 -11.13 3.26
CA VAL A 71 -11.48 -11.66 3.33
C VAL A 71 -11.86 -12.03 4.76
N ALA A 72 -10.95 -12.66 5.50
CA ALA A 72 -11.19 -13.01 6.90
C ALA A 72 -11.37 -11.76 7.77
N VAL A 73 -10.54 -10.72 7.53
CA VAL A 73 -10.63 -9.44 8.24
C VAL A 73 -11.96 -8.75 7.94
N THR A 74 -12.40 -8.69 6.67
CA THR A 74 -13.69 -8.07 6.35
C THR A 74 -14.85 -8.79 7.02
N VAL A 75 -14.90 -10.13 6.93
CA VAL A 75 -15.96 -10.94 7.58
C VAL A 75 -15.93 -10.75 9.10
N TYR A 76 -14.76 -10.76 9.72
CA TYR A 76 -14.61 -10.54 11.16
C TYR A 76 -15.11 -9.16 11.59
N VAL A 77 -14.68 -8.10 10.89
CA VAL A 77 -15.08 -6.72 11.20
C VAL A 77 -16.58 -6.54 11.01
N THR A 78 -17.15 -7.06 9.92
CA THR A 78 -18.61 -7.02 9.69
C THR A 78 -19.38 -7.77 10.77
N TRP A 79 -18.94 -8.98 11.14
CA TRP A 79 -19.56 -9.76 12.21
C TRP A 79 -19.49 -9.04 13.57
N TRP A 80 -18.31 -8.51 13.91
CA TRP A 80 -18.10 -7.74 15.14
C TRP A 80 -18.99 -6.49 15.18
N PHE A 81 -19.10 -5.76 14.08
CA PHE A 81 -19.94 -4.57 13.98
C PHE A 81 -21.43 -4.90 14.19
N LEU A 82 -21.94 -5.93 13.49
CA LEU A 82 -23.35 -6.35 13.62
C LEU A 82 -23.67 -6.79 15.05
N THR A 83 -22.82 -7.63 15.65
CA THR A 83 -23.01 -8.13 17.02
C THR A 83 -22.87 -7.04 18.09
N PHE A 84 -22.01 -6.05 17.89
CA PHE A 84 -21.90 -4.90 18.77
C PHE A 84 -23.21 -4.11 18.83
N PHE A 85 -23.80 -3.81 17.66
CA PHE A 85 -25.07 -3.10 17.56
C PHE A 85 -26.25 -3.95 18.06
N ASP A 86 -26.30 -5.23 17.70
CA ASP A 86 -27.31 -6.16 18.20
C ASP A 86 -27.27 -6.22 19.73
N ASN A 87 -26.10 -6.30 20.36
CA ASN A 87 -25.99 -6.30 21.82
C ASN A 87 -26.39 -4.97 22.46
N PHE A 88 -26.07 -3.84 21.83
CA PHE A 88 -26.44 -2.52 22.34
C PHE A 88 -27.97 -2.31 22.33
N PHE A 89 -28.64 -2.78 21.29
CA PHE A 89 -30.10 -2.64 21.12
C PHE A 89 -30.93 -3.85 21.57
N SER A 90 -30.29 -4.98 21.88
CA SER A 90 -30.86 -6.20 22.48
C SER A 90 -31.96 -5.91 23.53
N PRO A 91 -31.73 -5.07 24.57
CA PRO A 91 -32.75 -4.80 25.58
C PRO A 91 -34.02 -4.10 25.05
N ILE A 92 -33.94 -3.44 23.89
CA ILE A 92 -35.08 -2.79 23.23
C ILE A 92 -35.86 -3.82 22.39
N TYR A 93 -35.17 -4.76 21.73
CA TYR A 93 -35.83 -5.81 20.93
C TYR A 93 -36.62 -6.80 21.79
N TYR A 94 -36.04 -7.24 22.91
CA TYR A 94 -36.73 -8.14 23.85
C TYR A 94 -38.02 -7.52 24.41
N LYS A 95 -38.09 -6.19 24.54
CA LYS A 95 -39.31 -5.52 24.99
C LYS A 95 -40.37 -5.33 23.92
N LEU A 96 -40.00 -5.38 22.63
CA LEU A 96 -40.87 -4.93 21.54
C LEU A 96 -41.36 -6.05 20.61
N PHE A 97 -40.55 -7.11 20.38
CA PHE A 97 -40.84 -8.10 19.34
C PHE A 97 -40.77 -9.58 19.75
N ASP A 98 -40.24 -9.92 20.93
CA ASP A 98 -40.18 -11.27 21.55
C ASP A 98 -39.62 -12.43 20.65
N PHE A 99 -39.11 -12.12 19.45
CA PHE A 99 -38.48 -13.03 18.52
C PHE A 99 -37.16 -12.46 17.99
N HIS A 100 -36.14 -13.32 17.86
CA HIS A 100 -34.84 -12.94 17.33
C HIS A 100 -34.87 -12.96 15.80
N VAL A 101 -34.93 -11.79 15.15
CA VAL A 101 -34.89 -11.69 13.69
C VAL A 101 -33.45 -11.49 13.23
N PHE A 102 -32.95 -12.40 12.39
CA PHE A 102 -31.64 -12.27 11.75
C PHE A 102 -31.64 -11.06 10.79
N GLY A 103 -30.71 -10.12 10.97
CA GLY A 103 -30.60 -8.90 10.16
C GLY A 103 -31.21 -7.64 10.78
N LEU A 104 -31.85 -7.74 11.96
CA LEU A 104 -32.43 -6.57 12.64
C LEU A 104 -31.34 -5.57 13.08
N GLY A 105 -30.17 -6.05 13.53
CA GLY A 105 -29.01 -5.21 13.87
C GLY A 105 -28.48 -4.35 12.72
N PHE A 106 -28.57 -4.84 11.49
CA PHE A 106 -28.17 -4.06 10.32
C PHE A 106 -29.14 -2.90 10.08
N ILE A 107 -30.45 -3.16 10.13
CA ILE A 107 -31.47 -2.14 9.92
C ILE A 107 -31.41 -1.07 11.02
N THR A 108 -31.21 -1.50 12.26
CA THR A 108 -31.20 -0.59 13.41
C THR A 108 -29.91 0.19 13.53
N SER A 109 -28.76 -0.39 13.21
CA SER A 109 -27.50 0.36 13.10
C SER A 109 -27.59 1.42 12.01
N MET A 110 -28.16 1.09 10.84
CA MET A 110 -28.39 2.05 9.76
C MET A 110 -29.32 3.19 10.21
N SER A 111 -30.45 2.84 10.85
CA SER A 111 -31.40 3.83 11.38
C SER A 111 -30.78 4.70 12.48
N PHE A 112 -29.93 4.11 13.34
CA PHE A 112 -29.26 4.84 14.42
C PHE A 112 -28.21 5.80 13.90
N ILE A 113 -27.38 5.37 12.95
CA ILE A 113 -26.40 6.24 12.27
C ILE A 113 -27.12 7.39 11.58
N PHE A 114 -28.24 7.11 10.90
CA PHE A 114 -29.07 8.14 10.29
C PHE A 114 -29.63 9.14 11.32
N LEU A 115 -30.21 8.64 12.42
CA LEU A 115 -30.75 9.49 13.50
C LEU A 115 -29.67 10.35 14.15
N ILE A 116 -28.49 9.78 14.39
CA ILE A 116 -27.31 10.52 14.87
C ILE A 116 -26.94 11.62 13.87
N GLY A 117 -26.88 11.29 12.57
CA GLY A 117 -26.59 12.27 11.52
C GLY A 117 -27.58 13.43 11.53
N VAL A 118 -28.88 13.14 11.57
CA VAL A 118 -29.94 14.15 11.65
C VAL A 118 -29.82 14.98 12.94
N PHE A 119 -29.56 14.34 14.08
CA PHE A 119 -29.41 15.02 15.36
C PHE A 119 -28.22 16.00 15.34
N PHE A 120 -27.06 15.57 14.83
CA PHE A 120 -25.86 16.41 14.74
C PHE A 120 -25.92 17.47 13.64
N SER A 121 -26.74 17.25 12.61
CA SER A 121 -27.05 18.29 11.61
C SER A 121 -27.98 19.39 12.15
N SER A 122 -28.64 19.17 13.29
CA SER A 122 -29.50 20.15 13.93
C SER A 122 -28.70 21.17 14.75
N TRP A 123 -29.31 22.33 15.04
CA TRP A 123 -28.69 23.39 15.84
C TRP A 123 -28.26 22.92 17.24
N LEU A 124 -29.05 22.04 17.86
CA LEU A 124 -28.74 21.49 19.17
C LEU A 124 -27.53 20.54 19.13
N GLY A 125 -27.42 19.74 18.07
CA GLY A 125 -26.30 18.83 17.89
C GLY A 125 -25.00 19.55 17.57
N SER A 126 -25.04 20.60 16.74
CA SER A 126 -23.88 21.43 16.46
C SER A 126 -23.40 22.21 17.70
N ALA A 127 -24.32 22.68 18.54
CA ALA A 127 -23.98 23.29 19.84
C ALA A 127 -23.29 22.28 20.79
N LEU A 128 -23.79 21.04 20.87
CA LEU A 128 -23.21 20.00 21.70
C LEU A 128 -21.80 19.57 21.23
N LEU A 129 -21.60 19.46 19.92
CA LEU A 129 -20.27 19.21 19.34
C LEU A 129 -19.29 20.34 19.67
N GLY A 130 -19.74 21.60 19.59
CA GLY A 130 -18.93 22.75 19.95
C GLY A 130 -18.42 22.69 21.41
N ILE A 131 -19.28 22.28 22.34
CA ILE A 131 -18.92 22.10 23.75
C ILE A 131 -17.92 20.94 23.92
N GLY A 132 -18.17 19.80 23.26
CA GLY A 132 -17.27 18.64 23.30
C GLY A 132 -15.88 18.98 22.76
N GLU A 133 -15.81 19.73 21.66
CA GLU A 133 -14.56 20.22 21.09
C GLU A 133 -13.80 21.15 22.02
N TRP A 134 -14.52 22.03 22.72
CA TRP A 134 -13.90 22.91 23.70
C TRP A 134 -13.24 22.13 24.85
N ILE A 135 -13.90 21.05 25.32
CA ILE A 135 -13.34 20.16 26.34
C ILE A 135 -12.09 19.43 25.80
N ILE A 136 -12.18 18.85 24.60
CA ILE A 136 -11.08 18.08 23.99
C ILE A 136 -9.85 18.98 23.74
N LYS A 137 -10.05 20.22 23.30
CA LYS A 137 -8.97 21.20 23.07
C LYS A 137 -8.19 21.55 24.34
N ARG A 138 -8.77 21.28 25.52
CA ARG A 138 -8.13 21.51 26.83
C ARG A 138 -7.16 20.40 27.22
N LEU A 139 -7.21 19.24 26.58
CA LEU A 139 -6.31 18.11 26.82
C LEU A 139 -5.17 18.13 25.80
N PRO A 140 -3.91 18.42 26.22
CA PRO A 140 -2.80 18.70 25.30
C PRO A 140 -2.42 17.54 24.39
N LEU A 141 -2.68 16.28 24.78
CA LEU A 141 -2.42 15.10 23.94
C LEU A 141 -3.62 14.77 23.04
N VAL A 142 -4.84 14.78 23.60
CA VAL A 142 -6.07 14.40 22.88
C VAL A 142 -6.43 15.41 21.79
N LYS A 143 -6.10 16.70 21.98
CA LYS A 143 -6.33 17.74 20.97
C LYS A 143 -5.64 17.42 19.64
N HIS A 144 -4.42 16.89 19.65
CA HIS A 144 -3.66 16.63 18.43
C HIS A 144 -4.30 15.48 17.63
N ILE A 145 -4.69 14.42 18.32
CA ILE A 145 -5.37 13.25 17.71
C ILE A 145 -6.73 13.66 17.15
N TYR A 146 -7.53 14.37 17.95
CA TYR A 146 -8.86 14.82 17.54
C TYR A 146 -8.80 15.82 16.37
N SER A 147 -7.86 16.77 16.40
CA SER A 147 -7.66 17.72 15.30
C SER A 147 -7.22 17.01 14.02
N ALA A 148 -6.33 16.02 14.09
CA ALA A 148 -5.94 15.22 12.92
C ALA A 148 -7.15 14.45 12.35
N SER A 149 -7.91 13.74 13.19
CA SER A 149 -9.11 13.02 12.76
C SER A 149 -10.16 13.95 12.14
N LYS A 150 -10.37 15.13 12.74
CA LYS A 150 -11.34 16.11 12.21
C LYS A 150 -10.90 16.70 10.87
N GLN A 151 -9.60 16.91 10.65
CA GLN A 151 -9.07 17.34 9.36
C GLN A 151 -9.32 16.28 8.27
N VAL A 152 -9.10 15.00 8.57
CA VAL A 152 -9.39 13.90 7.65
C VAL A 152 -10.88 13.85 7.30
N SER A 153 -11.77 13.90 8.31
CA SER A 153 -13.21 13.92 8.08
C SER A 153 -13.67 15.15 7.30
N ALA A 154 -13.05 16.31 7.55
CA ALA A 154 -13.37 17.55 6.83
C ALA A 154 -12.99 17.49 5.35
N ALA A 155 -11.90 16.81 5.00
CA ALA A 155 -11.44 16.62 3.62
C ALA A 155 -12.31 15.63 2.81
N ILE A 156 -13.10 14.78 3.48
CA ILE A 156 -13.98 13.79 2.84
C ILE A 156 -15.41 14.33 2.67
N ASN A 157 -15.84 15.33 3.46
CA ASN A 157 -17.20 15.86 3.40
C ASN A 157 -17.40 16.72 2.12
N PRO A 158 -18.24 16.31 1.15
CA PRO A 158 -18.39 17.01 -0.13
C PRO A 158 -18.90 18.46 -0.01
N GLU A 159 -19.56 18.81 1.11
CA GLU A 159 -20.08 20.16 1.37
C GLU A 159 -19.06 21.10 2.02
N ASN A 160 -17.98 20.56 2.62
CA ASN A 160 -16.93 21.41 3.16
C ASN A 160 -16.07 21.96 2.01
N GLU A 161 -15.69 23.23 2.09
CA GLU A 161 -14.69 23.81 1.17
C GLU A 161 -13.35 23.04 1.19
N ALA A 162 -13.12 22.21 2.20
CA ALA A 162 -12.00 21.27 2.26
C ALA A 162 -12.13 20.05 1.33
N SER A 163 -13.31 19.64 0.86
CA SER A 163 -13.42 18.73 -0.30
C SER A 163 -13.13 19.44 -1.62
N LYS A 164 -13.13 20.78 -1.64
CA LYS A 164 -12.42 21.56 -2.69
C LYS A 164 -10.92 21.70 -2.40
N ALA A 165 -10.37 21.12 -1.33
CA ALA A 165 -8.94 21.20 -1.03
C ALA A 165 -8.09 20.24 -1.87
N PHE A 166 -8.69 19.36 -2.68
CA PHE A 166 -8.01 18.69 -3.78
C PHE A 166 -8.89 18.84 -5.01
N GLN A 167 -8.67 19.91 -5.75
CA GLN A 167 -9.48 20.26 -6.91
C GLN A 167 -9.14 19.40 -8.12
N GLU A 168 -7.86 19.02 -8.25
CA GLU A 168 -7.36 18.42 -9.47
C GLU A 168 -6.06 17.64 -9.21
N CYS A 169 -5.91 16.49 -9.88
CA CYS A 169 -4.64 15.75 -9.96
C CYS A 169 -3.82 16.31 -11.12
N VAL A 170 -2.59 16.73 -10.84
CA VAL A 170 -1.70 17.38 -11.80
C VAL A 170 -0.30 16.78 -11.73
N ILE A 171 0.50 17.06 -12.75
CA ILE A 171 1.92 16.74 -12.77
C ILE A 171 2.71 18.04 -12.74
N ILE A 172 3.75 18.08 -11.92
CA ILE A 172 4.70 19.19 -11.88
C ILE A 172 6.11 18.70 -12.16
N ARG A 173 6.98 19.62 -12.58
CA ARG A 173 8.42 19.33 -12.69
C ARG A 173 9.03 19.27 -11.29
N HIS A 174 9.68 18.16 -10.97
CA HIS A 174 10.46 17.99 -9.73
C HIS A 174 11.87 18.62 -9.94
N PRO A 175 12.64 19.03 -8.91
CA PRO A 175 13.68 20.05 -9.04
C PRO A 175 14.85 19.65 -9.96
N ARG A 176 14.98 18.37 -10.33
CA ARG A 176 15.92 17.94 -11.36
C ARG A 176 15.25 17.88 -12.73
N LYS A 177 15.98 18.32 -13.75
CA LYS A 177 15.52 18.28 -15.14
C LYS A 177 15.20 16.84 -15.56
N GLY A 178 13.98 16.63 -16.04
CA GLY A 178 13.49 15.32 -16.48
C GLY A 178 12.74 14.54 -15.38
N GLU A 179 12.66 15.04 -14.15
CA GLU A 179 11.85 14.44 -13.09
C GLU A 179 10.47 15.10 -13.02
N TYR A 180 9.45 14.28 -12.81
CA TYR A 180 8.06 14.69 -12.70
C TYR A 180 7.47 14.13 -11.41
N ALA A 181 6.63 14.93 -10.75
CA ALA A 181 5.94 14.53 -9.54
C ALA A 181 4.43 14.64 -9.74
N ILE A 182 3.71 13.64 -9.23
CA ILE A 182 2.24 13.73 -9.09
C ILE A 182 1.97 14.69 -7.93
N ALA A 183 1.06 15.61 -8.17
CA ALA A 183 0.68 16.63 -7.23
C ALA A 183 -0.81 16.92 -7.34
N PHE A 184 -1.33 17.65 -6.37
CA PHE A 184 -2.74 18.00 -6.33
C PHE A 184 -2.90 19.49 -6.16
N ILE A 185 -3.73 20.12 -6.98
CA ILE A 185 -4.11 21.52 -6.79
C ILE A 185 -5.05 21.57 -5.58
N THR A 186 -4.63 22.28 -4.54
CA THR A 186 -5.42 22.42 -3.31
C THR A 186 -6.11 23.76 -3.16
N GLY A 187 -5.73 24.72 -3.99
CA GLY A 187 -6.35 26.03 -4.03
C GLY A 187 -5.66 26.95 -5.01
N ARG A 188 -6.15 28.18 -5.09
CA ARG A 188 -5.55 29.27 -5.85
C ARG A 188 -5.36 30.45 -4.93
N THR A 189 -4.20 31.07 -4.99
CA THR A 189 -3.84 32.24 -4.18
C THR A 189 -3.29 33.33 -5.07
N VAL A 190 -3.35 34.57 -4.60
CA VAL A 190 -2.76 35.71 -5.28
C VAL A 190 -1.62 36.23 -4.41
N LEU A 191 -0.40 36.16 -4.92
CA LEU A 191 0.75 36.75 -4.28
C LEU A 191 0.82 38.23 -4.65
N GLN A 192 0.51 39.09 -3.69
CA GLN A 192 0.53 40.54 -3.86
C GLN A 192 1.97 41.05 -3.71
N MET A 193 2.61 41.37 -4.82
CA MET A 193 3.95 41.97 -4.85
C MET A 193 3.85 43.42 -5.29
N GLY A 194 3.15 44.27 -4.52
CA GLY A 194 3.13 45.74 -4.62
C GLY A 194 2.74 46.34 -5.98
N SER A 195 3.58 46.17 -7.00
CA SER A 195 3.39 46.60 -8.39
C SER A 195 2.72 45.54 -9.29
N GLN A 196 2.80 44.25 -8.97
CA GLN A 196 2.10 43.19 -9.71
C GLN A 196 1.60 42.06 -8.81
N ASP A 197 0.31 41.76 -8.95
CA ASP A 197 -0.31 40.59 -8.33
C ASP A 197 -0.08 39.35 -9.19
N THR A 198 0.53 38.31 -8.62
CA THR A 198 0.79 37.05 -9.32
C THR A 198 -0.22 36.00 -8.87
N LYS A 199 -1.02 35.48 -9.81
CA LYS A 199 -1.93 34.35 -9.54
C LYS A 199 -1.12 33.06 -9.50
N LEU A 200 -1.19 32.35 -8.38
CA LEU A 200 -0.48 31.10 -8.14
C LEU A 200 -1.47 30.00 -7.77
N ASN A 201 -1.20 28.80 -8.25
CA ASN A 201 -1.85 27.58 -7.80
C ASN A 201 -1.10 27.04 -6.58
N THR A 202 -1.84 26.72 -5.53
CA THR A 202 -1.31 25.98 -4.38
C THR A 202 -1.29 24.50 -4.77
N VAL A 203 -0.10 23.94 -4.89
CA VAL A 203 0.13 22.58 -5.34
C VAL A 203 0.74 21.76 -4.21
N TYR A 204 0.05 20.70 -3.80
CA TYR A 204 0.51 19.77 -2.79
C TYR A 204 1.15 18.55 -3.44
N VAL A 205 2.39 18.25 -3.06
CA VAL A 205 3.13 17.07 -3.51
C VAL A 205 3.23 16.10 -2.33
N PRO A 206 2.40 15.04 -2.30
CA PRO A 206 2.48 14.06 -1.22
C PRO A 206 3.74 13.21 -1.33
N THR A 207 4.18 12.74 -0.17
CA THR A 207 5.06 11.57 -0.07
C THR A 207 4.23 10.29 -0.14
N ASN A 208 4.81 9.14 0.22
CA ASN A 208 4.06 7.88 0.38
C ASN A 208 2.93 7.99 1.44
N HIS A 209 3.05 8.92 2.39
CA HIS A 209 1.99 9.23 3.34
C HIS A 209 1.19 10.42 2.83
N VAL A 210 -0.08 10.20 2.48
CA VAL A 210 -1.00 11.18 1.86
C VAL A 210 -1.07 12.53 2.57
N TYR A 211 -0.79 12.57 3.88
CA TYR A 211 -0.86 13.78 4.70
C TYR A 211 0.49 14.44 4.94
N VAL A 212 1.59 13.84 4.47
CA VAL A 212 2.96 14.34 4.60
C VAL A 212 3.48 14.65 3.21
N GLY A 213 3.86 15.89 2.97
CA GLY A 213 4.31 16.33 1.65
C GLY A 213 4.74 17.79 1.66
N ASP A 214 5.21 18.22 0.50
CA ASP A 214 5.62 19.59 0.27
C ASP A 214 4.48 20.40 -0.37
N ILE A 215 4.48 21.70 -0.11
CA ILE A 215 3.53 22.64 -0.72
C ILE A 215 4.34 23.60 -1.59
N PHE A 216 3.97 23.68 -2.87
CA PHE A 216 4.55 24.60 -3.83
C PHE A 216 3.50 25.62 -4.27
N LEU A 217 3.94 26.86 -4.48
CA LEU A 217 3.14 27.88 -5.14
C LEU A 217 3.68 28.04 -6.55
N LEU A 218 2.90 27.63 -7.54
CA LEU A 218 3.34 27.56 -8.93
C LEU A 218 2.43 28.40 -9.81
N GLU A 219 3.01 29.06 -10.81
CA GLU A 219 2.22 29.65 -11.89
C GLU A 219 1.55 28.55 -12.71
N ASP A 220 0.41 28.86 -13.33
CA ASP A 220 -0.36 27.91 -14.14
C ASP A 220 0.47 27.31 -15.28
N LYS A 221 1.41 28.09 -15.85
CA LYS A 221 2.32 27.66 -16.93
C LYS A 221 3.27 26.52 -16.54
N ASP A 222 3.54 26.36 -15.24
CA ASP A 222 4.46 25.36 -14.70
C ASP A 222 3.73 24.10 -14.20
N VAL A 223 2.40 24.06 -14.34
CA VAL A 223 1.54 22.94 -13.94
C VAL A 223 1.03 22.20 -15.18
N MET A 224 1.20 20.88 -15.20
CA MET A 224 0.69 20.01 -16.27
C MET A 224 -0.60 19.35 -15.80
N HIS A 225 -1.72 19.82 -16.33
CA HIS A 225 -3.05 19.28 -16.03
C HIS A 225 -3.20 17.86 -16.58
N THR A 226 -3.75 16.94 -15.78
CA THR A 226 -3.96 15.55 -16.17
C THR A 226 -5.44 15.21 -16.26
N ASN A 227 -5.78 14.14 -16.97
CA ASN A 227 -7.14 13.59 -17.01
C ASN A 227 -7.48 12.69 -15.81
N LEU A 228 -6.55 12.54 -14.84
CA LEU A 228 -6.76 11.69 -13.68
C LEU A 228 -7.75 12.33 -12.71
N SER A 229 -8.66 11.51 -12.18
CA SER A 229 -9.43 11.91 -11.01
C SER A 229 -8.51 12.02 -9.79
N VAL A 230 -8.92 12.83 -8.81
CA VAL A 230 -8.22 12.96 -7.52
C VAL A 230 -8.09 11.58 -6.83
N ARG A 231 -9.11 10.72 -6.98
CA ARG A 231 -9.11 9.36 -6.43
C ARG A 231 -8.03 8.47 -7.07
N GLU A 232 -7.91 8.49 -8.40
CA GLU A 232 -6.87 7.73 -9.11
C GLU A 232 -5.48 8.25 -8.73
N GLY A 233 -5.30 9.57 -8.65
CA GLY A 233 -4.05 10.17 -8.17
C GLY A 233 -3.69 9.68 -6.77
N LEU A 234 -4.67 9.66 -5.85
CA LEU A 234 -4.47 9.19 -4.49
C LEU A 234 -4.12 7.69 -4.42
N GLU A 235 -4.75 6.88 -5.26
CA GLU A 235 -4.44 5.45 -5.40
C GLU A 235 -3.00 5.23 -5.87
N ILE A 236 -2.51 6.04 -6.81
CA ILE A 236 -1.11 6.00 -7.26
C ILE A 236 -0.16 6.30 -6.10
N VAL A 237 -0.45 7.33 -5.30
CA VAL A 237 0.39 7.72 -4.15
C VAL A 237 0.44 6.61 -3.09
N VAL A 238 -0.73 6.10 -2.67
CA VAL A 238 -0.84 5.06 -1.63
C VAL A 238 -0.24 3.72 -2.10
N SER A 239 -0.35 3.42 -3.39
CA SER A 239 0.25 2.22 -3.99
C SER A 239 1.75 2.37 -4.29
N CYS A 240 2.41 3.44 -3.83
CA CYS A 240 3.82 3.73 -4.10
C CYS A 240 4.15 3.79 -5.61
N GLY A 241 3.22 4.23 -6.44
CA GLY A 241 3.38 4.33 -7.88
C GLY A 241 2.97 3.08 -8.67
N MET A 242 2.60 1.97 -8.01
CA MET A 242 2.25 0.74 -8.73
C MET A 242 0.96 0.84 -9.55
N ALA A 243 0.05 1.74 -9.18
CA ALA A 243 -1.20 1.97 -9.90
C ALA A 243 -1.07 3.01 -11.04
N ILE A 244 0.14 3.47 -11.38
CA ILE A 244 0.31 4.47 -12.44
C ILE A 244 -0.10 3.88 -13.80
N PRO A 245 -0.97 4.56 -14.57
CA PRO A 245 -1.37 4.05 -15.88
C PRO A 245 -0.19 4.11 -16.86
N PRO A 246 -0.15 3.22 -17.85
CA PRO A 246 0.95 3.17 -18.83
C PRO A 246 1.02 4.42 -19.70
N ASN A 247 -0.09 5.15 -19.86
CA ASN A 247 -0.16 6.40 -20.60
C ASN A 247 -0.83 7.47 -19.73
N LEU A 248 -0.09 8.55 -19.46
CA LEU A 248 -0.61 9.76 -18.84
C LEU A 248 -0.90 10.79 -19.93
N VAL A 249 -2.15 11.24 -20.01
CA VAL A 249 -2.56 12.25 -20.99
C VAL A 249 -2.61 13.60 -20.27
N THR A 250 -1.78 14.54 -20.73
CA THR A 250 -1.91 15.93 -20.32
C THR A 250 -3.03 16.58 -21.12
N VAL A 251 -3.99 17.19 -20.43
CA VAL A 251 -5.14 17.84 -21.08
C VAL A 251 -4.85 19.33 -21.18
N PRO A 252 -4.82 19.93 -22.39
CA PRO A 252 -4.83 21.38 -22.51
C PRO A 252 -6.16 21.90 -21.98
N ARG A 253 -6.11 22.92 -21.12
CA ARG A 253 -7.32 23.49 -20.50
C ARG A 253 -8.24 24.10 -21.59
N PRO A 254 -9.57 23.97 -21.45
CA PRO A 254 -10.53 24.82 -22.18
C PRO A 254 -10.45 26.28 -21.73
#